data_AF-A0A519CRZ1-F1
#
_entry.id   AF-A0A519CRZ1-F1
#
_cell.length_a   1.000
_cell.length_b   1.000
_cell.length_c   1.000
_cell.angle_alpha   90.00
_cell.angle_beta   90.00
_cell.angle_gamma   90.00
#
_symmetry.space_group_name_H-M   'P 1'
#
loop_
_entity.id
_entity.type
_entity.pdbx_description
1 polymer ?
#
loop_
_entity_poly.entity_id
_entity_poly.type
_entity_poly.pdbx_seq_one_letter_code
_entity_poly.pdbx_strand_id
1 'polypeptide(L)'
;MILKGESPDGAIAGLASGAPLKINIAFKPPSSIAKPQLTLNLETGTEEYLVVKGRHDPVIGPRAVAVVEAMATFILTDLALRGGYFDD
;
A
#
# COMPACT_ATOMS: atom_id res chain seq x y z
N MET A 1 -34.64 7.32 -17.17
CA MET A 1 -33.86 8.19 -16.28
C MET A 1 -32.48 7.57 -16.12
N ILE A 2 -31.48 8.09 -16.83
CA ILE A 2 -30.09 7.61 -16.69
C ILE A 2 -29.48 8.43 -15.56
N LEU A 3 -29.22 7.79 -14.42
CA LEU A 3 -28.46 8.38 -13.34
C LEU A 3 -26.98 8.37 -13.77
N LYS A 4 -26.41 9.54 -14.05
CA LYS A 4 -25.01 9.69 -14.39
C LYS A 4 -24.22 9.76 -13.08
N GLY A 5 -23.75 8.61 -12.60
CA GLY A 5 -22.82 8.53 -11.46
C GLY A 5 -21.44 9.08 -11.81
N GLU A 6 -20.59 9.30 -10.80
CA GLU A 6 -19.19 9.65 -11.02
C GLU A 6 -18.46 8.59 -11.86
N SER A 7 -17.38 8.99 -12.54
CA SER A 7 -16.63 8.08 -13.41
C SER A 7 -16.09 6.89 -12.61
N PRO A 8 -16.29 5.64 -13.08
CA PRO A 8 -15.77 4.46 -12.40
C PRO A 8 -14.25 4.54 -12.21
N ASP A 9 -13.77 4.01 -11.09
CA ASP A 9 -12.38 4.05 -10.60
C ASP A 9 -11.49 2.90 -11.13
N GLY A 10 -11.95 2.28 -12.22
CA GLY A 10 -11.24 1.25 -12.97
C GLY A 10 -11.53 -0.19 -12.56
N ALA A 11 -12.16 -0.42 -11.40
CA ALA A 11 -12.60 -1.76 -11.00
C ALA A 11 -13.99 -1.74 -10.34
N ILE A 12 -14.88 -2.63 -10.75
CA ILE A 12 -16.21 -2.79 -10.15
C ILE A 12 -16.37 -4.26 -9.76
N ALA A 13 -16.71 -4.50 -8.49
CA ALA A 13 -16.92 -5.85 -7.96
C ALA A 13 -15.74 -6.81 -8.24
N GLY A 14 -14.50 -6.31 -8.23
CA GLY A 14 -13.29 -7.11 -8.47
C GLY A 14 -12.97 -7.38 -9.95
N LEU A 15 -13.72 -6.80 -10.89
CA LEU A 15 -13.46 -6.91 -12.33
C LEU A 15 -13.08 -5.55 -12.91
N ALA A 16 -12.23 -5.55 -13.93
CA ALA A 16 -11.88 -4.35 -14.66
C ALA A 16 -13.13 -3.73 -15.31
N SER A 17 -13.35 -2.43 -15.12
CA SER A 17 -14.48 -1.71 -15.70
C SER A 17 -14.16 -1.02 -17.04
N GLY A 18 -12.90 -1.09 -17.48
CA GLY A 18 -12.40 -0.39 -18.67
C GLY A 18 -12.05 1.09 -18.44
N ALA A 19 -12.37 1.65 -17.27
CA ALA A 19 -11.95 2.99 -16.87
C ALA A 19 -10.52 3.01 -16.32
N PRO A 20 -9.85 4.18 -16.26
CA PRO A 20 -8.54 4.30 -15.64
C PRO A 20 -8.57 3.86 -14.16
N LEU A 21 -7.62 3.01 -13.78
CA LEU A 21 -7.48 2.55 -12.40
C LEU A 21 -7.04 3.68 -11.48
N LYS A 22 -7.81 3.95 -10.44
CA LYS A 22 -7.48 4.95 -9.41
C LYS A 22 -7.26 4.25 -8.07
N ILE A 23 -6.05 4.34 -7.54
CA ILE A 23 -5.68 3.69 -6.27
C ILE A 23 -5.21 4.77 -5.30
N ASN A 24 -5.83 4.80 -4.12
CA ASN A 24 -5.38 5.61 -2.99
C ASN A 24 -4.82 4.68 -1.91
N ILE A 25 -3.61 4.97 -1.44
CA ILE A 25 -2.92 4.13 -0.45
C ILE A 25 -2.50 4.98 0.73
N ALA A 26 -2.87 4.53 1.93
CA ALA A 26 -2.41 5.10 3.17
C ALA A 26 -1.27 4.26 3.75
N PHE A 27 -0.12 4.89 3.94
CA PHE A 27 1.03 4.28 4.60
C PHE A 27 1.09 4.71 6.06
N LYS A 28 1.20 3.74 6.98
CA LYS A 28 1.54 4.09 8.37
C LYS A 28 2.96 4.68 8.44
N PRO A 29 3.25 5.54 9.44
CA PRO A 29 4.63 5.93 9.73
C PRO A 29 5.54 4.72 10.03
N PRO A 30 6.84 4.82 9.72
CA PRO A 30 7.79 3.76 10.00
C PRO A 30 7.86 3.48 11.52
N SER A 31 7.91 2.21 11.91
CA SER A 31 7.96 1.82 13.33
C SER A 31 9.26 2.29 14.02
N SER A 32 10.31 2.51 13.23
CA SER A 32 11.62 3.01 13.68
C SER A 32 11.68 4.53 13.84
N ILE A 33 10.53 5.20 13.91
CA ILE A 33 10.49 6.62 14.25
C ILE A 33 11.10 6.84 15.64
N ALA A 34 11.98 7.84 15.78
CA ALA A 34 12.75 8.08 17.00
C ALA A 34 11.92 8.64 18.18
N LYS A 35 10.59 8.62 18.06
CA LYS A 35 9.68 9.04 19.13
C LYS A 35 9.67 7.96 20.23
N PRO A 36 9.82 8.34 21.52
CA PRO A 36 9.62 7.40 22.62
C PRO A 36 8.23 6.78 22.58
N GLN A 37 8.17 5.46 22.73
CA GLN A 37 6.95 4.67 22.68
C GLN A 37 6.91 3.77 23.91
N LEU A 38 5.79 3.76 24.63
CA LEU A 38 5.58 2.83 25.74
C LEU A 38 5.29 1.44 25.17
N THR A 39 6.03 0.43 25.61
CA THR A 39 5.86 -0.95 25.16
C THR A 39 6.25 -1.94 26.26
N LEU A 40 5.95 -3.21 26.06
CA LEU A 40 6.32 -4.27 27.01
C LEU A 40 7.74 -4.76 26.73
N ASN A 41 8.61 -4.70 27.74
CA ASN A 41 9.89 -5.39 27.70
C ASN A 41 9.67 -6.88 28.02
N LEU A 42 9.94 -7.75 27.04
CA LEU A 42 9.69 -9.18 27.17
C LEU A 42 10.67 -9.89 28.11
N GLU A 43 11.84 -9.32 28.38
CA GLU A 43 12.83 -9.89 29.28
C GLU A 43 12.50 -9.59 30.75
N THR A 44 12.10 -8.35 31.04
CA THR A 44 11.77 -7.88 32.39
C THR A 44 10.30 -8.10 32.76
N GLY A 45 9.43 -8.23 31.76
CA GLY A 45 7.98 -8.35 31.94
C GLY A 45 7.28 -7.04 32.32
N THR A 46 7.95 -5.90 32.20
CA THR A 46 7.45 -4.58 32.62
C THR A 46 7.28 -3.62 31.44
N GLU A 47 6.35 -2.67 31.58
CA GLU A 47 6.18 -1.59 30.60
C GLU A 47 7.32 -0.59 30.71
N GLU A 48 8.00 -0.34 29.58
CA GLU A 48 9.16 0.52 29.48
C GLU A 48 9.10 1.37 28.21
N TYR A 49 9.76 2.53 28.23
CA TYR A 49 9.87 3.37 27.04
C TYR A 49 10.94 2.82 26.09
N LEU A 50 10.54 2.45 24.88
CA LEU A 50 11.43 2.13 23.78
C LEU A 50 11.73 3.39 22.95
N VAL A 51 13.02 3.65 22.74
CA VAL A 51 13.51 4.67 21.80
C VAL A 51 14.41 3.99 20.79
N VAL A 52 13.95 3.93 19.53
CA VAL A 52 14.73 3.37 18.43
C VAL A 52 15.83 4.37 18.07
N LYS A 53 17.09 3.92 18.12
CA LYS A 53 18.28 4.71 17.76
C LYS A 53 18.75 4.32 16.36
N GLY A 54 19.24 5.29 15.59
CA GLY A 54 19.80 5.07 14.26
C GLY A 54 19.29 6.07 13.23
N ARG A 55 19.90 6.06 12.04
CA ARG A 55 19.46 6.89 10.91
C ARG A 55 18.43 6.12 10.07
N HIS A 56 17.18 6.15 10.53
CA HIS A 56 16.06 5.62 9.78
C HIS A 56 15.30 6.74 9.10
N ASP A 57 14.74 6.44 7.93
CA ASP A 57 13.92 7.41 7.23
C ASP A 57 12.61 7.68 8.01
N PRO A 58 12.28 8.94 8.31
CA PRO A 58 11.04 9.28 9.01
C PRO A 58 9.81 9.22 8.10
N VAL A 59 10.01 9.25 6.77
CA VAL A 59 8.95 9.24 5.76
C VAL A 59 9.25 8.17 4.72
N ILE A 60 8.28 7.29 4.47
CA ILE A 60 8.40 6.19 3.48
C ILE A 60 7.70 6.50 2.16
N GLY A 61 6.76 7.46 2.15
CA GLY A 61 5.90 7.77 1.00
C GLY A 61 6.63 7.89 -0.34
N PRO A 62 7.66 8.75 -0.48
CA PRO A 62 8.36 8.93 -1.74
C PRO A 62 8.97 7.66 -2.32
N ARG A 63 9.50 6.76 -1.46
CA ARG A 63 10.05 5.47 -1.90
C ARG A 63 8.96 4.41 -2.12
N ALA A 64 7.84 4.51 -1.43
CA ALA A 64 6.75 3.57 -1.55
C ALA A 64 6.05 3.65 -2.92
N VAL A 65 6.06 4.82 -3.58
CA VAL A 65 5.44 5.01 -4.91
C VAL A 65 5.97 3.99 -5.93
N ALA A 66 7.30 3.90 -6.08
CA ALA A 66 7.90 2.98 -7.05
C ALA A 66 7.57 1.51 -6.75
N VAL A 67 7.48 1.14 -5.46
CA VAL A 67 7.09 -0.22 -5.06
C VAL A 67 5.62 -0.49 -5.39
N VAL A 68 4.74 0.46 -5.10
CA VAL A 68 3.31 0.36 -5.43
C VAL A 68 3.09 0.20 -6.92
N GLU A 69 3.75 1.03 -7.73
CA GLU A 69 3.65 0.97 -9.20
C GLU A 69 4.13 -0.38 -9.72
N ALA A 70 5.29 -0.86 -9.26
CA ALA A 70 5.82 -2.16 -9.65
C ALA A 70 4.87 -3.31 -9.27
N MET A 71 4.31 -3.28 -8.05
CA MET A 71 3.36 -4.30 -7.60
C MET A 71 2.05 -4.25 -8.39
N ALA A 72 1.54 -3.05 -8.69
CA ALA A 72 0.33 -2.88 -9.49
C ALA A 72 0.54 -3.42 -10.91
N THR A 73 1.66 -3.07 -11.57
CA THR A 73 2.01 -3.62 -12.88
C THR A 73 2.12 -5.14 -12.84
N PHE A 74 2.83 -5.69 -11.85
CA PHE A 74 3.03 -7.13 -11.74
C PHE A 74 1.70 -7.90 -11.60
N ILE A 75 0.80 -7.42 -10.73
CA ILE A 75 -0.52 -8.04 -10.53
C ILE A 75 -1.39 -7.89 -11.78
N LEU A 76 -1.41 -6.71 -12.42
CA LEU A 76 -2.18 -6.49 -13.63
C LEU A 76 -1.69 -7.37 -14.79
N THR A 77 -0.38 -7.57 -14.92
CA THR A 77 0.19 -8.48 -15.92
C THR A 77 -0.23 -9.93 -15.65
N ASP A 78 -0.16 -10.41 -14.40
CA ASP A 78 -0.63 -11.76 -14.04
C ASP A 78 -2.13 -11.96 -14.34
N LEU A 79 -2.97 -10.97 -14.01
CA LEU A 79 -4.40 -11.01 -14.32
C LEU A 79 -4.65 -11.02 -15.84
N ALA A 80 -3.90 -10.23 -16.59
CA ALA A 80 -4.02 -10.17 -18.05
C ALA A 80 -3.57 -11.48 -18.71
N LEU A 81 -2.49 -12.12 -18.23
CA LEU A 81 -2.06 -13.44 -18.70
C LEU A 81 -3.14 -14.50 -18.44
N ARG A 82 -3.69 -14.55 -17.22
CA ARG A 82 -4.76 -15.50 -16.87
C ARG A 82 -6.05 -15.26 -17.64
N GLY A 83 -6.31 -14.01 -17.99
CA GLY A 83 -7.47 -13.61 -18.80
C GLY A 83 -7.28 -13.83 -20.30
N GLY A 84 -6.10 -14.28 -20.76
CA GLY A 84 -5.80 -14.46 -22.18
C GLY A 84 -5.68 -13.14 -22.95
N TYR A 85 -5.26 -12.06 -22.29
CA TYR A 85 -5.07 -10.74 -22.91
C TYR A 85 -3.67 -10.53 -23.48
N PHE A 86 -2.78 -11.52 -23.34
CA PHE A 86 -1.51 -11.59 -24.06
C PHE A 86 -1.51 -12.85 -24.90
N ASP A 87 -1.18 -12.70 -26.18
CA ASP A 87 -0.86 -13.81 -27.07
C ASP A 87 0.64 -14.13 -26.92
N ASP A 88 1.01 -15.42 -27.03
CA ASP A 88 2.40 -15.88 -27.12
C ASP A 88 3.13 -15.29 -28.35
#